data_AF-A0A9D8Q7C8-F1
#
_entry.id   AF-A0A9D8Q7C8-F1
#
_cell.length_a   1.000
_cell.length_b   1.000
_cell.length_c   1.000
_cell.angle_alpha   90.00
_cell.angle_beta   90.00
_cell.angle_gamma   90.00
#
_symmetry.space_group_name_H-M   'P 1'
#
loop_
_entity.id
_entity.type
_entity.pdbx_description
1 polymer ?
#
loop_
_entity_poly.entity_id
_entity_poly.type
_entity_poly.pdbx_seq_one_letter_code
_entity_poly.pdbx_strand_id
1 'polypeptide(L)'
;MSGTFRRYPQAPRLVELMNQDPWRWRNGVVVVRMGNNDWSAVVEDQARDPKAPKVLAAASYCVEQIAAAIRLIQNAHPDTRILLAGTDNGANDPSAHEKYSAVALSNIQTAFANFNAQLRELAASNDRIAFFDHGAWFRSLWGELSPDGAPAYKTVVIGEKLRVTNTIGDEPNNAELADHHAGLVWNALWSQALVKHLREAFELPLTPISDEEVARFVMAP
;
A
#
# COMPACT_ATOMS: atom_id res chain seq x y z
N MET A 1 26.76 18.63 13.88
CA MET A 1 27.42 17.97 12.72
C MET A 1 26.33 17.64 11.71
N SER A 2 26.33 18.27 10.53
CA SER A 2 25.29 18.08 9.52
C SER A 2 25.60 16.88 8.63
N GLY A 3 25.26 15.68 9.10
CA GLY A 3 25.32 14.47 8.27
C GLY A 3 24.26 14.53 7.18
N THR A 4 24.66 14.80 5.93
CA THR A 4 23.78 14.62 4.78
C THR A 4 23.51 13.14 4.58
N PHE A 5 22.33 12.68 5.01
CA PHE A 5 21.84 11.34 4.70
C PHE A 5 21.80 11.16 3.17
N ARG A 6 22.81 10.50 2.61
CA ARG A 6 22.76 10.02 1.23
C ARG A 6 21.54 9.09 1.12
N ARG A 7 20.53 9.49 0.36
CA ARG A 7 19.45 8.60 -0.07
C ARG A 7 20.05 7.58 -1.02
N TYR A 8 20.53 6.45 -0.47
CA TYR A 8 21.02 5.33 -1.27
C TYR A 8 19.84 4.70 -2.03
N PRO A 9 19.84 4.69 -3.37
CA PRO A 9 18.71 4.19 -4.15
C PRO A 9 18.59 2.66 -3.98
N GLN A 10 17.38 2.18 -3.67
CA GLN A 10 17.17 0.77 -3.34
C GLN A 10 17.21 -0.14 -4.57
N ALA A 11 16.60 0.26 -5.69
CA ALA A 11 16.49 -0.59 -6.87
C ALA A 11 17.84 -0.99 -7.52
N PRO A 12 18.86 -0.09 -7.66
CA PRO A 12 20.19 -0.50 -8.09
C PRO A 12 20.83 -1.54 -7.18
N ARG A 13 20.73 -1.35 -5.85
CA ARG A 13 21.28 -2.29 -4.86
C ARG A 13 20.52 -3.62 -4.82
N LEU A 14 19.22 -3.61 -5.13
CA LEU A 14 18.46 -4.83 -5.34
C LEU A 14 19.00 -5.58 -6.58
N VAL A 15 19.25 -4.90 -7.70
CA VAL A 15 19.87 -5.52 -8.89
C VAL A 15 21.29 -6.04 -8.58
N GLU A 16 22.11 -5.33 -7.80
CA GLU A 16 23.41 -5.82 -7.32
C GLU A 16 23.29 -7.11 -6.49
N LEU A 17 22.20 -7.28 -5.72
CA LEU A 17 21.88 -8.50 -4.98
C LEU A 17 21.30 -9.61 -5.89
N MET A 18 20.49 -9.24 -6.88
CA MET A 18 19.89 -10.17 -7.83
C MET A 18 20.93 -10.81 -8.75
N ASN A 19 21.96 -10.05 -9.13
CA ASN A 19 23.11 -10.53 -9.90
C ASN A 19 23.95 -11.61 -9.15
N GLN A 20 23.82 -11.74 -7.83
CA GLN A 20 24.55 -12.76 -7.05
C GLN A 20 23.89 -14.15 -7.11
N ASP A 21 22.58 -14.22 -7.39
CA ASP A 21 21.83 -15.47 -7.55
C ASP A 21 20.65 -15.31 -8.54
N PRO A 22 20.91 -15.12 -9.86
CA PRO A 22 19.85 -14.83 -10.83
C PRO A 22 18.80 -15.95 -10.95
N TRP A 23 19.17 -17.19 -10.64
CA TRP A 23 18.26 -18.35 -10.70
C TRP A 23 17.21 -18.35 -9.59
N ARG A 24 17.58 -17.92 -8.37
CA ARG A 24 16.61 -17.70 -7.30
C ARG A 24 15.63 -16.59 -7.65
N TRP A 25 16.10 -15.48 -8.20
CA TRP A 25 15.25 -14.34 -8.53
C TRP A 25 14.34 -14.57 -9.75
N ARG A 26 14.76 -15.39 -10.73
CA ARG A 26 13.88 -15.91 -11.80
C ARG A 26 12.61 -16.58 -11.26
N ASN A 27 12.72 -17.26 -10.13
CA ASN A 27 11.63 -17.96 -9.47
C ASN A 27 10.99 -17.15 -8.32
N GLY A 28 11.51 -15.96 -8.03
CA GLY A 28 11.01 -15.07 -6.99
C GLY A 28 9.99 -14.05 -7.50
N VAL A 29 9.66 -13.12 -6.60
CA VAL A 29 8.84 -11.93 -6.87
C VAL A 29 9.49 -10.75 -6.16
N VAL A 30 9.56 -9.58 -6.81
CA VAL A 30 9.89 -8.31 -6.15
C VAL A 30 8.60 -7.58 -5.82
N VAL A 31 8.38 -7.22 -4.56
CA VAL A 31 7.25 -6.37 -4.15
C VAL A 31 7.70 -4.90 -4.14
N VAL A 32 7.00 -4.06 -4.91
CA VAL A 32 7.25 -2.62 -5.01
C VAL A 32 6.11 -1.89 -4.30
N ARG A 33 6.41 -1.32 -3.11
CA ARG A 33 5.51 -0.43 -2.36
C ARG A 33 6.26 0.87 -2.06
N MET A 34 5.99 1.93 -2.81
CA MET A 34 6.66 3.24 -2.69
C MET A 34 5.74 4.37 -3.17
N GLY A 35 6.10 5.62 -2.85
CA GLY A 35 5.36 6.82 -3.26
C GLY A 35 4.45 7.42 -2.18
N ASN A 36 4.09 6.69 -1.12
CA ASN A 36 3.22 7.21 -0.03
C ASN A 36 3.77 8.50 0.62
N ASN A 37 5.10 8.67 0.74
CA ASN A 37 5.69 9.86 1.36
C ASN A 37 5.52 11.10 0.48
N ASP A 38 5.82 10.99 -0.81
CA ASP A 38 5.69 12.06 -1.80
C ASP A 38 4.21 12.39 -2.08
N TRP A 39 3.32 11.39 -1.95
CA TRP A 39 1.87 11.52 -2.10
C TRP A 39 1.19 12.17 -0.89
N SER A 40 1.50 11.74 0.34
CA SER A 40 0.97 12.34 1.57
C SER A 40 1.41 13.80 1.74
N ALA A 41 2.62 14.16 1.27
CA ALA A 41 3.11 15.54 1.26
C ALA A 41 2.28 16.53 0.40
N VAL A 42 1.27 16.06 -0.33
CA VAL A 42 0.31 16.91 -1.08
C VAL A 42 -1.15 16.73 -0.62
N VAL A 43 -1.43 16.07 0.50
CA VAL A 43 -2.82 15.83 0.98
C VAL A 43 -3.63 17.11 1.17
N GLU A 44 -3.00 18.20 1.62
CA GLU A 44 -3.63 19.53 1.73
C GLU A 44 -4.04 20.14 0.38
N ASP A 45 -3.39 19.74 -0.70
CA ASP A 45 -3.74 20.17 -2.06
C ASP A 45 -4.79 19.22 -2.66
N GLN A 46 -4.68 17.90 -2.40
CA GLN A 46 -5.71 16.91 -2.72
C GLN A 46 -7.06 17.31 -2.12
N ALA A 47 -7.09 17.77 -0.87
CA ALA A 47 -8.29 18.25 -0.17
C ALA A 47 -8.95 19.46 -0.86
N ARG A 48 -8.16 20.36 -1.46
CA ARG A 48 -8.67 21.60 -2.09
C ARG A 48 -9.16 21.35 -3.51
N ASP A 49 -8.38 20.64 -4.31
CA ASP A 49 -8.69 20.30 -5.70
C ASP A 49 -7.98 18.99 -6.10
N PRO A 50 -8.70 17.91 -6.44
CA PRO A 50 -8.11 16.63 -6.82
C PRO A 50 -7.37 16.66 -8.17
N LYS A 51 -7.45 17.79 -8.89
CA LYS A 51 -6.78 18.05 -10.17
C LYS A 51 -5.76 19.19 -10.06
N ALA A 52 -5.44 19.66 -8.85
CA ALA A 52 -4.46 20.70 -8.64
C ALA A 52 -3.11 20.31 -9.29
N PRO A 53 -2.41 21.22 -9.99
CA PRO A 53 -1.18 20.88 -10.71
C PRO A 53 -0.11 20.21 -9.84
N LYS A 54 -0.03 20.56 -8.55
CA LYS A 54 0.88 19.93 -7.56
C LYS A 54 0.50 18.49 -7.22
N VAL A 55 -0.80 18.16 -7.16
CA VAL A 55 -1.31 16.80 -6.94
C VAL A 55 -1.02 15.92 -8.15
N LEU A 56 -1.31 16.43 -9.36
CA LEU A 56 -1.02 15.73 -10.61
C LEU A 56 0.48 15.48 -10.78
N ALA A 57 1.32 16.50 -10.53
CA ALA A 57 2.78 16.37 -10.59
C ALA A 57 3.33 15.34 -9.58
N ALA A 58 2.78 15.28 -8.36
CA ALA A 58 3.20 14.28 -7.37
C ALA A 58 2.84 12.85 -7.81
N ALA A 59 1.64 12.63 -8.36
CA ALA A 59 1.24 11.34 -8.92
C ALA A 59 2.13 10.93 -10.10
N SER A 60 2.32 11.82 -11.09
CA SER A 60 3.18 11.56 -12.25
C SER A 60 4.62 11.27 -11.85
N TYR A 61 5.20 12.03 -10.91
CA TYR A 61 6.55 11.77 -10.40
C TYR A 61 6.65 10.38 -9.76
N CYS A 62 5.68 9.98 -8.93
CA CYS A 62 5.66 8.65 -8.34
C CYS A 62 5.59 7.55 -9.41
N VAL A 63 4.70 7.68 -10.39
CA VAL A 63 4.57 6.74 -11.53
C VAL A 63 5.88 6.64 -12.31
N GLU A 64 6.55 7.76 -12.59
CA GLU A 64 7.85 7.79 -13.27
C GLU A 64 8.95 7.08 -12.48
N GLN A 65 9.06 7.33 -11.17
CA GLN A 65 10.09 6.68 -10.33
C GLN A 65 9.81 5.17 -10.17
N ILE A 66 8.55 4.77 -10.01
CA ILE A 66 8.14 3.36 -9.96
C ILE A 66 8.47 2.68 -11.29
N ALA A 67 8.09 3.28 -12.43
CA ALA A 67 8.41 2.76 -13.76
C ALA A 67 9.92 2.69 -14.02
N ALA A 68 10.72 3.64 -13.51
CA ALA A 68 12.17 3.60 -13.59
C ALA A 68 12.77 2.43 -12.78
N ALA A 69 12.29 2.19 -11.55
CA ALA A 69 12.70 1.06 -10.73
C ALA A 69 12.32 -0.29 -11.36
N ILE A 70 11.09 -0.41 -11.87
CA ILE A 70 10.59 -1.60 -12.58
C ILE A 70 11.43 -1.90 -13.81
N ARG A 71 11.67 -0.91 -14.68
CA ARG A 71 12.53 -1.07 -15.88
C ARG A 71 13.95 -1.45 -15.52
N LEU A 72 14.53 -0.90 -14.45
CA LEU A 72 15.89 -1.26 -14.01
C LEU A 72 15.97 -2.75 -13.61
N ILE A 73 14.97 -3.25 -12.88
CA ILE A 73 14.88 -4.67 -12.48
C ILE A 73 14.67 -5.56 -13.71
N GLN A 74 13.72 -5.22 -14.59
CA GLN A 74 13.39 -6.03 -15.77
C GLN A 74 14.50 -6.04 -16.82
N ASN A 75 15.27 -4.96 -16.98
CA ASN A 75 16.42 -4.93 -17.88
C ASN A 75 17.56 -5.86 -17.44
N ALA A 76 17.75 -6.08 -16.13
CA ALA A 76 18.75 -6.99 -15.59
C ALA A 76 18.23 -8.44 -15.47
N HIS A 77 16.96 -8.60 -15.09
CA HIS A 77 16.35 -9.90 -14.79
C HIS A 77 14.93 -9.97 -15.39
N PRO A 78 14.78 -10.09 -16.73
CA PRO A 78 13.49 -9.94 -17.43
C PRO A 78 12.44 -10.99 -17.09
N ASP A 79 12.85 -12.14 -16.53
CA ASP A 79 11.92 -13.16 -16.04
C ASP A 79 11.33 -12.86 -14.64
N THR A 80 11.83 -11.85 -13.93
CA THR A 80 11.38 -11.54 -12.56
C THR A 80 9.93 -11.08 -12.54
N ARG A 81 9.12 -11.70 -11.67
CA ARG A 81 7.75 -11.25 -11.36
C ARG A 81 7.80 -10.04 -10.45
N ILE A 82 6.91 -9.06 -10.65
CA ILE A 82 6.85 -7.84 -9.84
C ILE A 82 5.42 -7.65 -9.34
N LEU A 83 5.25 -7.52 -8.03
CA LEU A 83 3.99 -7.05 -7.46
C LEU A 83 4.09 -5.57 -7.18
N LEU A 84 3.36 -4.75 -7.93
CA LEU A 84 3.19 -3.33 -7.63
C LEU A 84 2.03 -3.16 -6.64
N ALA A 85 2.33 -2.67 -5.45
CA ALA A 85 1.31 -2.27 -4.50
C ALA A 85 0.82 -0.85 -4.81
N GLY A 86 -0.51 -0.67 -4.84
CA GLY A 86 -1.14 0.64 -4.82
C GLY A 86 -0.77 1.43 -3.56
N THR A 87 -0.93 2.75 -3.65
CA THR A 87 -0.73 3.67 -2.53
C THR A 87 -1.94 3.68 -1.59
N ASP A 88 -1.86 4.44 -0.50
CA ASP A 88 -2.95 4.57 0.46
C ASP A 88 -3.77 5.85 0.27
N ASN A 89 -4.97 5.87 0.83
CA ASN A 89 -5.95 6.94 0.73
C ASN A 89 -5.89 7.84 1.96
N GLY A 90 -5.57 9.14 1.80
CA GLY A 90 -5.51 10.07 2.93
C GLY A 90 -6.85 10.30 3.64
N ALA A 91 -7.97 9.88 3.05
CA ALA A 91 -9.30 9.88 3.67
C ALA A 91 -9.61 8.57 4.45
N ASN A 92 -8.65 7.64 4.55
CA ASN A 92 -8.73 6.48 5.45
C ASN A 92 -8.11 6.74 6.83
N ASP A 93 -7.21 7.73 6.97
CA ASP A 93 -6.60 8.10 8.26
C ASP A 93 -7.72 8.40 9.28
N PRO A 94 -7.76 7.75 10.46
CA PRO A 94 -8.86 7.91 11.41
C PRO A 94 -9.12 9.34 11.88
N SER A 95 -8.13 10.24 11.84
CA SER A 95 -8.26 11.67 12.18
C SER A 95 -8.78 12.53 11.01
N ALA A 96 -8.80 12.01 9.77
CA ALA A 96 -9.14 12.78 8.57
C ALA A 96 -10.53 13.44 8.65
N HIS A 97 -11.49 12.78 9.30
CA HIS A 97 -12.86 13.27 9.46
C HIS A 97 -13.00 14.45 10.44
N GLU A 98 -12.06 14.60 11.39
CA GLU A 98 -11.98 15.77 12.28
C GLU A 98 -11.33 16.97 11.58
N LYS A 99 -10.42 16.67 10.64
CA LYS A 99 -9.56 17.64 9.96
C LYS A 99 -10.16 18.21 8.66
N TYR A 100 -10.98 17.44 7.95
CA TYR A 100 -11.45 17.76 6.60
C TYR A 100 -12.98 17.67 6.48
N SER A 101 -13.56 18.56 5.67
CA SER A 101 -14.99 18.48 5.33
C SER A 101 -15.31 17.34 4.35
N ALA A 102 -16.57 16.95 4.26
CA ALA A 102 -17.06 15.96 3.29
C ALA A 102 -16.55 16.18 1.85
N VAL A 103 -16.53 17.45 1.41
CA VAL A 103 -16.04 17.84 0.07
C VAL A 103 -14.53 17.61 -0.04
N ALA A 104 -13.76 17.96 0.99
CA ALA A 104 -12.32 17.73 1.02
C ALA A 104 -11.96 16.24 1.06
N LEU A 105 -12.72 15.41 1.80
CA LEU A 105 -12.55 13.96 1.84
C LEU A 105 -12.91 13.32 0.49
N SER A 106 -13.99 13.77 -0.16
CA SER A 106 -14.35 13.37 -1.53
C SER A 106 -13.29 13.76 -2.56
N ASN A 107 -12.65 14.94 -2.40
CA ASN A 107 -11.53 15.36 -3.22
C ASN A 107 -10.30 14.45 -3.00
N ILE A 108 -9.90 14.16 -1.76
CA ILE A 108 -8.81 13.22 -1.44
C ILE A 108 -9.09 11.84 -2.07
N GLN A 109 -10.30 11.30 -1.89
CA GLN A 109 -10.74 10.05 -2.49
C GLN A 109 -10.66 10.04 -4.03
N THR A 110 -10.97 11.18 -4.67
CA THR A 110 -10.87 11.35 -6.12
C THR A 110 -9.41 11.40 -6.59
N ALA A 111 -8.55 12.14 -5.87
CA ALA A 111 -7.12 12.22 -6.15
C ALA A 111 -6.45 10.84 -6.02
N PHE A 112 -6.76 10.12 -4.94
CA PHE A 112 -6.32 8.75 -4.68
C PHE A 112 -6.71 7.78 -5.81
N ALA A 113 -7.95 7.86 -6.29
CA ALA A 113 -8.45 7.01 -7.37
C ALA A 113 -7.72 7.28 -8.70
N ASN A 114 -7.49 8.55 -9.05
CA ASN A 114 -6.76 8.95 -10.24
C ASN A 114 -5.29 8.48 -10.23
N PHE A 115 -4.64 8.47 -9.06
CA PHE A 115 -3.27 7.98 -8.92
C PHE A 115 -3.20 6.45 -9.00
N ASN A 116 -4.08 5.73 -8.30
CA ASN A 116 -4.10 4.26 -8.36
C ASN A 116 -4.58 3.71 -9.71
N ALA A 117 -5.32 4.49 -10.51
CA ALA A 117 -5.57 4.18 -11.92
C ALA A 117 -4.26 4.11 -12.73
N GLN A 118 -3.40 5.13 -12.64
CA GLN A 118 -2.10 5.17 -13.33
C GLN A 118 -1.15 4.04 -12.88
N LEU A 119 -1.18 3.66 -11.59
CA LEU A 119 -0.40 2.52 -11.10
C LEU A 119 -0.92 1.18 -11.64
N ARG A 120 -2.23 1.02 -11.78
CA ARG A 120 -2.86 -0.16 -12.38
C ARG A 120 -2.57 -0.25 -13.89
N GLU A 121 -2.58 0.88 -14.59
CA GLU A 121 -2.17 0.99 -16.00
C GLU A 121 -0.68 0.65 -16.19
N LEU A 122 0.20 1.11 -15.30
CA LEU A 122 1.62 0.76 -15.30
C LEU A 122 1.82 -0.76 -15.11
N ALA A 123 1.08 -1.40 -14.20
CA ALA A 123 1.13 -2.85 -14.04
C ALA A 123 0.60 -3.59 -15.30
N ALA A 124 -0.51 -3.13 -15.88
CA ALA A 124 -1.09 -3.70 -17.09
C ALA A 124 -0.21 -3.58 -18.36
N SER A 125 0.96 -2.94 -18.28
CA SER A 125 1.92 -2.86 -19.39
C SER A 125 2.74 -4.13 -19.64
N ASN A 126 2.73 -5.10 -18.71
CA ASN A 126 3.54 -6.32 -18.81
C ASN A 126 2.97 -7.44 -17.90
N ASP A 127 2.67 -8.61 -18.48
CA ASP A 127 2.04 -9.76 -17.78
C ASP A 127 2.82 -10.29 -16.57
N ARG A 128 4.11 -9.93 -16.40
CA ARG A 128 4.89 -10.24 -15.19
C ARG A 128 4.71 -9.23 -14.06
N ILE A 129 3.89 -8.21 -14.23
CA ILE A 129 3.57 -7.21 -13.22
C ILE A 129 2.11 -7.37 -12.77
N ALA A 130 1.91 -7.68 -11.49
CA ALA A 130 0.60 -7.71 -10.85
C ALA A 130 0.34 -6.41 -10.07
N PHE A 131 -0.93 -6.08 -9.83
CA PHE A 131 -1.33 -4.90 -9.05
C PHE A 131 -2.12 -5.28 -7.80
N PHE A 132 -1.56 -5.01 -6.62
CA PHE A 132 -2.27 -5.11 -5.34
C PHE A 132 -3.01 -3.80 -5.07
N ASP A 133 -4.33 -3.79 -5.22
CA ASP A 133 -5.17 -2.63 -4.95
C ASP A 133 -5.39 -2.42 -3.44
N HIS A 134 -4.53 -1.59 -2.83
CA HIS A 134 -4.54 -1.35 -1.38
C HIS A 134 -5.87 -0.77 -0.89
N GLY A 135 -6.49 0.12 -1.67
CA GLY A 135 -7.79 0.71 -1.32
C GLY A 135 -8.94 -0.29 -1.39
N ALA A 136 -8.97 -1.17 -2.39
CA ALA A 136 -9.97 -2.23 -2.48
C ALA A 136 -9.81 -3.25 -1.33
N TRP A 137 -8.56 -3.60 -0.98
CA TRP A 137 -8.26 -4.43 0.18
C TRP A 137 -8.75 -3.78 1.48
N PHE A 138 -8.40 -2.51 1.74
CA PHE A 138 -8.86 -1.77 2.93
C PHE A 138 -10.40 -1.71 3.01
N ARG A 139 -11.08 -1.36 1.90
CA ARG A 139 -12.55 -1.29 1.83
C ARG A 139 -13.22 -2.66 2.06
N SER A 140 -12.56 -3.76 1.71
CA SER A 140 -13.09 -5.09 2.00
C SER A 140 -13.15 -5.39 3.51
N LEU A 141 -12.17 -4.87 4.27
CA LEU A 141 -12.02 -5.04 5.72
C LEU A 141 -12.84 -4.00 6.52
N TRP A 142 -12.39 -2.74 6.50
CA TRP A 142 -12.98 -1.67 7.30
C TRP A 142 -14.05 -0.86 6.58
N GLY A 143 -14.19 -0.99 5.26
CA GLY A 143 -15.15 -0.18 4.47
C GLY A 143 -14.61 1.20 4.13
N GLU A 144 -15.48 2.20 4.12
CA GLU A 144 -15.20 3.56 3.66
C GLU A 144 -16.02 4.58 4.49
N LEU A 145 -15.73 5.87 4.32
CA LEU A 145 -16.52 6.96 4.89
C LEU A 145 -17.95 6.95 4.30
N SER A 146 -18.94 7.42 5.05
CA SER A 146 -20.27 7.68 4.50
C SER A 146 -20.26 8.88 3.53
N PRO A 147 -21.29 9.04 2.66
CA PRO A 147 -21.31 10.10 1.64
C PRO A 147 -21.28 11.55 2.17
N ASP A 148 -21.53 11.74 3.46
CA ASP A 148 -21.41 13.00 4.22
C ASP A 148 -20.04 13.18 4.90
N GLY A 149 -19.08 12.27 4.65
CA GLY A 149 -17.72 12.32 5.18
C GLY A 149 -17.53 11.77 6.59
N ALA A 150 -18.58 11.23 7.23
CA ALA A 150 -18.48 10.69 8.59
C ALA A 150 -17.84 9.27 8.61
N PRO A 151 -17.21 8.87 9.73
CA PRO A 151 -16.68 7.51 9.90
C PRO A 151 -17.80 6.46 9.90
N ALA A 152 -17.88 5.66 8.83
CA ALA A 152 -18.80 4.53 8.69
C ALA A 152 -18.06 3.17 8.73
N TYR A 153 -16.87 3.13 9.35
CA TYR A 153 -15.99 1.97 9.33
C TYR A 153 -16.52 0.77 10.12
N LYS A 154 -16.31 -0.42 9.56
CA LYS A 154 -16.62 -1.72 10.16
C LYS A 154 -15.59 -2.09 11.22
N THR A 155 -16.00 -2.94 12.16
CA THR A 155 -15.08 -3.67 13.04
C THR A 155 -14.64 -4.97 12.35
N VAL A 156 -13.34 -5.15 12.14
CA VAL A 156 -12.77 -6.46 11.83
C VAL A 156 -12.68 -7.28 13.12
N VAL A 157 -13.08 -8.55 13.09
CA VAL A 157 -12.98 -9.45 14.25
C VAL A 157 -11.92 -10.50 13.97
N ILE A 158 -10.96 -10.66 14.89
CA ILE A 158 -9.89 -11.64 14.81
C ILE A 158 -10.04 -12.66 15.95
N GLY A 159 -10.16 -13.94 15.59
CA GLY A 159 -10.53 -15.00 16.52
C GLY A 159 -11.87 -14.72 17.23
N GLU A 160 -11.98 -15.12 18.49
CA GLU A 160 -13.22 -14.94 19.27
C GLU A 160 -13.42 -13.52 19.82
N LYS A 161 -12.35 -12.73 20.00
CA LYS A 161 -12.33 -11.62 20.97
C LYS A 161 -11.70 -10.32 20.49
N LEU A 162 -10.67 -10.36 19.63
CA LEU A 162 -10.01 -9.13 19.21
C LEU A 162 -10.89 -8.41 18.18
N ARG A 163 -11.17 -7.14 18.44
CA ARG A 163 -12.07 -6.30 17.65
C ARG A 163 -11.29 -5.08 17.19
N VAL A 164 -11.00 -4.98 15.89
CA VAL A 164 -10.16 -3.93 15.32
C VAL A 164 -11.01 -2.93 14.55
N THR A 165 -11.02 -1.69 15.01
CA THR A 165 -11.65 -0.55 14.35
C THR A 165 -10.63 0.29 13.61
N ASN A 166 -11.09 1.09 12.64
CA ASN A 166 -10.24 2.09 11.99
C ASN A 166 -10.04 3.28 12.95
N THR A 167 -9.13 3.09 13.90
CA THR A 167 -8.77 4.00 15.00
C THR A 167 -7.24 4.02 15.19
N ILE A 168 -6.75 5.06 15.85
CA ILE A 168 -5.32 5.31 16.14
C ILE A 168 -5.02 4.99 17.61
N GLY A 169 -3.95 4.22 17.86
CA GLY A 169 -3.38 4.00 19.19
C GLY A 169 -2.54 2.72 19.26
N ASP A 170 -1.66 2.61 20.25
CA ASP A 170 -0.68 1.50 20.32
C ASP A 170 -1.28 0.18 20.83
N GLU A 171 -2.54 0.20 21.29
CA GLU A 171 -3.30 -1.01 21.66
C GLU A 171 -3.72 -1.82 20.41
N PRO A 172 -3.73 -3.17 20.47
CA PRO A 172 -3.90 -4.04 19.29
C PRO A 172 -5.32 -4.06 18.69
N ASN A 173 -6.26 -3.31 19.28
CA ASN A 173 -7.61 -3.06 18.75
C ASN A 173 -7.67 -1.88 17.76
N ASN A 174 -6.54 -1.19 17.53
CA ASN A 174 -6.43 -0.11 16.54
C ASN A 174 -5.91 -0.61 15.19
N ALA A 175 -6.35 0.03 14.12
CA ALA A 175 -5.85 -0.22 12.78
C ALA A 175 -4.48 0.46 12.56
N GLU A 176 -4.27 1.63 13.18
CA GLU A 176 -3.04 2.41 13.14
C GLU A 176 -2.46 2.63 14.55
N LEU A 177 -1.14 2.71 14.65
CA LEU A 177 -0.40 3.06 15.87
C LEU A 177 -0.46 4.58 16.13
N ALA A 178 -0.03 5.02 17.32
CA ALA A 178 -0.02 6.44 17.69
C ALA A 178 0.90 7.34 16.83
N ASP A 179 1.70 6.75 15.93
CA ASP A 179 2.56 7.46 14.97
C ASP A 179 2.04 7.42 13.51
N HIS A 180 0.78 7.02 13.30
CA HIS A 180 0.11 6.87 11.99
C HIS A 180 0.73 5.80 11.06
N HIS A 181 1.48 4.83 11.60
CA HIS A 181 1.79 3.60 10.86
C HIS A 181 0.74 2.51 11.11
N ALA A 182 0.53 1.65 10.10
CA ALA A 182 -0.28 0.44 10.20
C ALA A 182 0.08 -0.41 11.43
N GLY A 183 -0.91 -0.77 12.25
CA GLY A 183 -0.78 -1.58 13.46
C GLY A 183 -0.56 -3.08 13.19
N LEU A 184 -0.44 -3.86 14.27
CA LEU A 184 -0.13 -5.29 14.20
C LEU A 184 -1.13 -6.07 13.33
N VAL A 185 -2.42 -5.87 13.54
CA VAL A 185 -3.47 -6.59 12.79
C VAL A 185 -3.55 -6.14 11.33
N TRP A 186 -3.35 -4.85 11.03
CA TRP A 186 -3.25 -4.36 9.65
C TRP A 186 -2.13 -5.08 8.90
N ASN A 187 -0.92 -5.15 9.48
CA ASN A 187 0.21 -5.82 8.84
C ASN A 187 0.01 -7.34 8.68
N ALA A 188 -0.65 -8.00 9.63
CA ALA A 188 -0.97 -9.42 9.55
C ALA A 188 -1.99 -9.72 8.43
N LEU A 189 -3.09 -8.95 8.36
CA LEU A 189 -4.10 -9.05 7.29
C LEU A 189 -3.55 -8.62 5.93
N TRP A 190 -2.65 -7.64 5.88
CA TRP A 190 -1.98 -7.25 4.64
C TRP A 190 -1.02 -8.35 4.16
N SER A 191 -0.30 -9.01 5.08
CA SER A 191 0.55 -10.17 4.76
C SER A 191 -0.26 -11.37 4.28
N GLN A 192 -1.44 -11.64 4.87
CA GLN A 192 -2.38 -12.66 4.41
C GLN A 192 -2.86 -12.36 2.98
N ALA A 193 -3.33 -11.13 2.72
CA ALA A 193 -3.80 -10.71 1.41
C ALA A 193 -2.67 -10.69 0.36
N LEU A 194 -1.46 -10.29 0.75
CA LEU A 194 -0.25 -10.35 -0.07
C LEU A 194 0.05 -11.78 -0.52
N VAL A 195 0.11 -12.74 0.41
CA VAL A 195 0.35 -14.15 0.08
C VAL A 195 -0.75 -14.70 -0.82
N LYS A 196 -2.03 -14.41 -0.53
CA LYS A 196 -3.15 -14.79 -1.39
C LYS A 196 -2.98 -14.24 -2.81
N HIS A 197 -2.75 -12.95 -2.96
CA HIS A 197 -2.63 -12.31 -4.28
C HIS A 197 -1.38 -12.79 -5.04
N LEU A 198 -0.26 -13.08 -4.35
CA LEU A 198 0.92 -13.69 -4.97
C LEU A 198 0.68 -15.12 -5.48
N ARG A 199 -0.22 -15.89 -4.85
CA ARG A 199 -0.68 -17.19 -5.39
C ARG A 199 -1.54 -16.99 -6.62
N GLU A 200 -2.51 -16.08 -6.54
CA GLU A 200 -3.56 -15.89 -7.56
C GLU A 200 -3.03 -15.24 -8.84
N ALA A 201 -2.18 -14.22 -8.73
CA ALA A 201 -1.67 -13.47 -9.90
C ALA A 201 -0.49 -14.15 -10.62
N PHE A 202 0.20 -15.10 -9.97
CA PHE A 202 1.43 -15.71 -10.47
C PHE A 202 1.49 -17.24 -10.38
N GLU A 203 0.36 -17.88 -10.05
CA GLU A 203 0.19 -19.34 -9.89
C GLU A 203 1.18 -19.99 -8.90
N LEU A 204 1.64 -19.23 -7.91
CA LEU A 204 2.71 -19.68 -7.01
C LEU A 204 2.23 -20.68 -5.94
N PRO A 205 2.98 -21.76 -5.66
CA PRO A 205 2.62 -22.77 -4.67
C PRO A 205 2.92 -22.34 -3.23
N LEU A 206 2.65 -21.08 -2.88
CA LEU A 206 2.79 -20.56 -1.51
C LEU A 206 1.70 -21.16 -0.61
N THR A 207 2.01 -21.49 0.64
CA THR A 207 0.99 -21.84 1.64
C THR A 207 0.16 -20.60 1.96
N PRO A 208 -1.19 -20.63 1.86
CA PRO A 208 -2.04 -19.52 2.31
C PRO A 208 -1.89 -19.31 3.83
N ILE A 209 -1.96 -18.06 4.30
CA ILE A 209 -2.07 -17.77 5.74
C ILE A 209 -3.55 -17.87 6.12
N SER A 210 -3.87 -18.78 7.05
CA SER A 210 -5.24 -18.96 7.56
C SER A 210 -5.65 -17.88 8.57
N ASP A 211 -6.96 -17.70 8.77
CA ASP A 211 -7.49 -16.78 9.78
C ASP A 211 -7.10 -17.24 11.19
N GLU A 212 -6.98 -18.56 11.41
CA GLU A 212 -6.47 -19.16 12.64
C GLU A 212 -4.97 -18.90 12.88
N GLU A 213 -4.17 -18.72 11.82
CA GLU A 213 -2.76 -18.31 11.94
C GLU A 213 -2.63 -16.81 12.21
N VAL A 214 -3.42 -15.96 11.54
CA VAL A 214 -3.53 -14.53 11.88
C VAL A 214 -3.95 -14.37 13.34
N ALA A 215 -5.01 -15.07 13.76
CA ALA A 215 -5.52 -15.05 15.13
C ALA A 215 -4.47 -15.51 16.16
N ARG A 216 -3.75 -16.60 15.89
CA ARG A 216 -2.68 -17.11 16.77
C ARG A 216 -1.48 -16.17 16.83
N PHE A 217 -1.17 -15.46 15.75
CA PHE A 217 -0.06 -14.51 15.69
C PHE A 217 -0.36 -13.22 16.46
N VAL A 218 -1.53 -12.61 16.26
CA VAL A 218 -1.86 -11.31 16.87
C VAL A 218 -2.46 -11.40 18.28
N MET A 219 -2.83 -12.60 18.74
CA MET A 219 -3.25 -12.88 20.13
C MET A 219 -2.23 -13.76 20.87
N ALA A 220 -0.98 -13.81 20.40
CA ALA A 220 0.11 -14.43 21.15
C ALA A 220 0.40 -13.62 22.44
N PRO A 221 0.67 -14.28 23.58
CA PRO A 221 1.01 -13.64 24.86
C PRO A 221 2.49 -13.21 24.93
#